data_AF-X1KY90-F1
#
_entry.id   AF-X1KY90-F1
#
_cell.length_a   1.000
_cell.length_b   1.000
_cell.length_c   1.000
_cell.angle_alpha   90.00
_cell.angle_beta   90.00
_cell.angle_gamma   90.00
#
_symmetry.space_group_name_H-M   'P 1'
#
loop_
_entity.id
_entity.type
_entity.pdbx_description
1 polymer ?
#
loop_
_entity_poly.entity_id
_entity_poly.type
_entity_poly.pdbx_seq_one_letter_code
_entity_poly.pdbx_strand_id
1 'polypeptide(L)'
;MNNSSKNKSTNLYSGESWLKACVEGILFVSEGIVKARHISSVLEITERKVYEIIELLEKEYIDENRGFILKRVAAGFRLYSNPALSEILIKFIKSNIRAHLSQAALETLAIISYRQPVTRTQVA
;
A
#
# COMPACT_ATOMS: atom_id res chain seq x y z
N MET A 1 29.06 -38.29 -10.57
CA MET A 1 29.07 -36.90 -11.11
C MET A 1 27.63 -36.57 -11.52
N ASN A 2 26.93 -35.51 -11.13
CA ASN A 2 27.16 -34.34 -10.29
C ASN A 2 25.77 -33.89 -9.77
N ASN A 3 25.49 -34.03 -8.48
CA ASN A 3 24.31 -33.42 -7.82
C ASN A 3 24.67 -32.10 -7.11
N SER A 4 25.74 -31.42 -7.54
CA SER A 4 26.30 -30.24 -6.85
C SER A 4 25.88 -28.87 -7.41
N SER A 5 24.88 -28.78 -8.29
CA SER A 5 24.42 -27.47 -8.84
C SER A 5 23.04 -27.00 -8.38
N LYS A 6 22.37 -27.68 -7.44
CA LYS A 6 21.06 -27.22 -6.92
C LYS A 6 21.09 -26.45 -5.59
N ASN A 7 22.25 -26.25 -4.98
CA ASN A 7 22.38 -25.67 -3.64
C ASN A 7 23.08 -24.29 -3.62
N LYS A 8 22.64 -23.33 -4.45
CA LYS A 8 23.18 -21.96 -4.44
C LYS A 8 22.16 -20.83 -4.27
N SER A 9 20.88 -21.14 -4.01
CA SER A 9 19.83 -20.13 -3.86
C SER A 9 19.43 -19.84 -2.40
N THR A 10 19.96 -20.58 -1.42
CA THR A 10 19.37 -20.69 -0.06
C THR A 10 19.99 -19.79 1.00
N ASN A 11 20.66 -18.69 0.63
CA ASN A 11 21.21 -17.73 1.62
C ASN A 11 21.04 -16.26 1.19
N LEU A 12 19.85 -15.88 0.70
CA LEU A 12 19.54 -14.50 0.31
C LEU A 12 18.86 -13.66 1.42
N TYR A 13 18.62 -14.22 2.60
CA TYR A 13 17.98 -13.51 3.72
C TYR A 13 18.81 -13.55 5.00
N SER A 14 20.00 -12.94 4.98
CA SER A 14 21.02 -13.10 6.01
C SER A 14 20.78 -12.35 7.34
N GLY A 15 19.53 -12.08 7.72
CA GLY A 15 19.24 -11.47 9.03
C GLY A 15 17.78 -11.09 9.22
N GLU A 16 17.32 -11.05 10.47
CA GLU A 16 15.94 -10.65 10.81
C GLU A 16 15.62 -9.21 10.36
N SER A 17 16.60 -8.31 10.45
CA SER A 17 16.49 -6.94 9.93
C SER A 17 16.22 -6.91 8.42
N TRP A 18 16.88 -7.78 7.66
CA TRP A 18 16.66 -7.87 6.22
C TRP A 18 15.29 -8.47 5.88
N LEU A 19 14.84 -9.49 6.62
CA LEU A 19 13.50 -10.04 6.46
C LEU A 19 12.41 -9.01 6.75
N LYS A 20 12.59 -8.16 7.77
CA LYS A 20 11.72 -7.00 8.02
C LYS A 20 11.65 -6.08 6.80
N ALA A 21 12.80 -5.70 6.24
CA ALA A 21 12.87 -4.86 5.04
C ALA A 21 12.19 -5.51 3.83
N CYS A 22 12.34 -6.83 3.63
CA CYS A 22 11.65 -7.55 2.57
C CYS A 22 10.13 -7.54 2.73
N VAL A 23 9.63 -7.80 3.95
CA VAL A 23 8.18 -7.75 4.23
C VAL A 23 7.63 -6.34 4.04
N GLU A 24 8.33 -5.32 4.55
CA GLU A 24 7.97 -3.92 4.37
C GLU A 24 7.90 -3.56 2.87
N GLY A 25 8.92 -3.94 2.09
CA GLY A 25 8.96 -3.68 0.65
C GLY A 25 7.80 -4.34 -0.10
N ILE A 26 7.45 -5.59 0.23
CA ILE A 26 6.29 -6.27 -0.36
C ILE A 26 5.00 -5.50 -0.06
N LEU A 27 4.80 -5.09 1.20
CA LEU A 27 3.61 -4.34 1.61
C LEU A 27 3.55 -2.94 0.99
N PHE A 28 4.69 -2.30 0.78
CA PHE A 28 4.79 -0.97 0.19
C PHE A 28 4.41 -0.94 -1.30
N VAL A 29 4.89 -1.92 -2.08
CA VAL A 29 4.57 -2.02 -3.52
C VAL A 29 3.16 -2.55 -3.77
N SER A 30 2.55 -3.22 -2.77
CA SER A 30 1.22 -3.80 -2.90
C SER A 30 0.11 -2.75 -2.85
N GLU A 31 -0.72 -2.68 -3.89
CA GLU A 31 -1.88 -1.78 -3.94
C GLU A 31 -3.05 -2.21 -3.03
N GLY A 32 -2.96 -3.38 -2.40
CA GLY A 32 -4.07 -4.04 -1.70
C GLY A 32 -3.68 -4.77 -0.43
N ILE A 33 -4.61 -5.58 0.09
CA ILE A 33 -4.40 -6.42 1.26
C ILE A 33 -3.56 -7.64 0.85
N VAL A 34 -2.44 -7.86 1.54
CA VAL A 34 -1.54 -8.99 1.28
C VAL A 34 -1.73 -10.05 2.36
N LYS A 35 -1.99 -11.30 1.96
CA LYS A 35 -2.13 -12.42 2.90
C LYS A 35 -0.76 -12.96 3.33
N ALA A 36 -0.66 -13.46 4.57
CA ALA A 36 0.55 -14.09 5.10
C ALA A 36 1.12 -15.16 4.14
N ARG A 37 0.23 -15.99 3.59
CA ARG A 37 0.56 -17.05 2.62
C ARG A 37 1.30 -16.56 1.37
N HIS A 38 0.98 -15.35 0.89
CA HIS A 38 1.63 -14.81 -0.29
C HIS A 38 3.05 -14.36 0.04
N ILE A 39 3.20 -13.63 1.16
CA ILE A 39 4.51 -13.19 1.68
C ILE A 39 5.40 -14.40 1.98
N SER A 40 4.84 -15.43 2.63
CA SER A 40 5.57 -16.65 3.00
C SER A 40 6.04 -17.41 1.76
N SER A 41 5.22 -17.47 0.71
CA SER A 41 5.59 -18.10 -0.56
C SER A 41 6.69 -17.35 -1.31
N VAL A 42 6.69 -16.02 -1.26
CA VAL A 42 7.71 -15.20 -1.96
C VAL A 42 9.04 -15.23 -1.21
N LEU A 43 9.00 -15.17 0.13
CA LEU A 43 10.20 -15.14 0.97
C LEU A 43 10.70 -16.54 1.35
N GLU A 44 10.01 -17.61 0.91
CA GLU A 44 10.34 -19.00 1.24
C GLU A 44 10.47 -19.28 2.75
N ILE A 45 9.61 -18.63 3.56
CA ILE A 45 9.55 -18.80 5.02
C ILE A 45 8.19 -19.34 5.46
N THR A 46 8.06 -19.72 6.74
CA THR A 46 6.77 -20.13 7.29
C THR A 46 5.84 -18.94 7.49
N GLU A 47 4.53 -19.14 7.35
CA GLU A 47 3.54 -18.11 7.68
C GLU A 47 3.71 -17.62 9.14
N ARG A 48 4.06 -18.52 10.06
CA ARG A 48 4.37 -18.17 11.45
C ARG A 48 5.47 -17.11 11.54
N LYS A 49 6.58 -17.27 10.80
CA LYS A 49 7.66 -16.28 10.81
C LYS A 49 7.22 -14.94 10.20
N VAL A 50 6.35 -14.96 9.18
CA VAL A 50 5.72 -13.74 8.65
C VAL A 50 4.93 -13.00 9.73
N TYR A 51 4.10 -13.72 10.51
CA TYR A 51 3.33 -13.11 11.60
C TYR A 51 4.24 -12.50 12.68
N GLU A 52 5.33 -13.18 13.03
CA GLU A 52 6.34 -12.68 13.98
C GLU A 52 7.00 -11.38 13.46
N ILE A 53 7.45 -11.37 12.21
CA ILE A 53 8.06 -10.19 11.57
C ILE A 53 7.09 -9.01 11.54
N ILE A 54 5.83 -9.26 11.21
CA ILE A 54 4.81 -8.22 11.13
C ILE A 54 4.53 -7.61 12.50
N GLU A 55 4.49 -8.42 13.56
CA GLU A 55 4.30 -7.91 14.92
C GLU A 55 5.47 -7.01 15.36
N LEU A 56 6.70 -7.36 14.97
CA LEU A 56 7.87 -6.52 15.22
C LEU A 56 7.78 -5.18 14.47
N LEU A 57 7.45 -5.22 13.17
CA LEU A 57 7.27 -4.00 12.36
C LEU A 57 6.16 -3.09 12.90
N GLU A 58 5.04 -3.67 13.33
CA GLU A 58 3.93 -2.90 13.90
C GLU A 58 4.35 -2.13 15.15
N LYS A 59 5.13 -2.76 16.05
CA LYS A 59 5.68 -2.10 17.25
C LYS A 59 6.69 -1.02 16.87
N GLU A 60 7.64 -1.33 16.00
CA GLU A 60 8.69 -0.38 15.57
C GLU A 60 8.09 0.88 14.91
N TYR A 61 7.07 0.73 14.06
CA TYR A 61 6.45 1.89 13.42
C TYR A 61 5.71 2.79 14.41
N ILE A 62 5.12 2.21 15.47
CA ILE A 62 4.45 2.96 16.53
C ILE A 62 5.49 3.69 17.40
N ASP A 63 6.52 2.98 17.86
CA ASP A 63 7.55 3.51 18.76
C ASP A 63 8.38 4.62 18.10
N GLU A 64 8.68 4.48 16.80
CA GLU A 64 9.43 5.48 16.03
C GLU A 64 8.54 6.61 15.47
N ASN A 65 7.24 6.62 15.77
CA ASN A 65 6.28 7.61 15.30
C ASN A 65 6.30 7.81 13.77
N ARG A 66 6.35 6.69 13.02
CA ARG A 66 6.43 6.68 11.56
C ARG A 66 5.16 7.27 10.93
N GLY A 67 5.30 7.81 9.72
CA GLY A 67 4.19 8.44 8.99
C GLY A 67 3.15 7.47 8.42
N PHE A 68 3.41 6.17 8.52
CA PHE A 68 2.51 5.09 8.15
C PHE A 68 2.49 4.04 9.26
N ILE A 69 1.44 3.23 9.26
CA ILE A 69 1.21 2.14 10.20
C ILE A 69 0.86 0.87 9.43
N LEU A 70 1.23 -0.28 10.00
CA LEU A 70 0.86 -1.58 9.49
C LEU A 70 -0.42 -2.02 10.21
N LYS A 71 -1.44 -2.45 9.47
CA LYS A 71 -2.69 -3.00 10.05
C LYS A 71 -3.04 -4.37 9.51
N ARG A 72 -3.65 -5.19 10.38
CA ARG A 72 -4.29 -6.46 10.03
C ARG A 72 -5.73 -6.20 9.56
N VAL A 73 -6.06 -6.57 8.33
CA VAL A 73 -7.38 -6.34 7.72
C VAL A 73 -7.79 -7.55 6.88
N ALA A 74 -9.02 -8.04 7.04
CA ALA A 74 -9.59 -9.13 6.24
C ALA A 74 -8.65 -10.35 6.07
N ALA A 75 -8.05 -10.81 7.18
CA ALA A 75 -7.07 -11.90 7.22
C ALA A 75 -5.78 -11.68 6.41
N GLY A 76 -5.43 -10.42 6.14
CA GLY A 76 -4.15 -10.02 5.58
C GLY A 76 -3.63 -8.72 6.19
N PHE A 77 -2.70 -8.08 5.51
CA PHE A 77 -1.95 -6.94 5.99
C PHE A 77 -1.87 -5.85 4.94
N ARG A 78 -1.85 -4.60 5.40
CA ARG A 78 -1.69 -3.43 4.53
C ARG A 78 -1.10 -2.26 5.32
N LEU A 79 -0.33 -1.41 4.62
CA LEU A 79 0.12 -0.13 5.14
C LEU A 79 -0.96 0.94 4.99
N TYR A 80 -1.14 1.74 6.03
CA TYR A 80 -2.03 2.89 6.08
C TYR A 80 -1.25 4.13 6.50
N SER A 81 -1.74 5.32 6.14
CA SER A 81 -1.20 6.55 6.74
C SER A 81 -1.42 6.56 8.25
N ASN A 82 -0.46 7.09 9.00
CA ASN A 82 -0.62 7.28 10.43
C ASN A 82 -1.75 8.29 10.71
N PRO A 83 -2.80 7.92 11.46
CA PRO A 83 -3.95 8.80 11.72
C PRO A 83 -3.56 10.08 12.46
N ALA A 84 -2.46 10.09 13.23
CA ALA A 84 -1.95 11.28 13.90
C ALA A 84 -1.55 12.39 12.89
N LEU A 85 -1.24 12.02 11.64
CA LEU A 85 -0.87 12.96 10.57
C LEU A 85 -2.05 13.41 9.71
N SER A 86 -3.29 13.02 10.04
CA SER A 86 -4.48 13.24 9.21
C SER A 86 -4.63 14.71 8.77
N GLU A 87 -4.53 15.67 9.71
CA GLU A 87 -4.70 17.09 9.38
C GLU A 87 -3.64 17.61 8.39
N ILE A 88 -2.39 17.18 8.55
CA ILE A 88 -1.27 17.59 7.70
C ILE A 88 -1.43 16.99 6.31
N LEU A 89 -1.76 15.70 6.24
CA LEU A 89 -1.98 15.00 4.97
C LEU A 89 -3.17 15.58 4.21
N ILE A 90 -4.27 15.92 4.88
CA ILE A 90 -5.42 16.58 4.25
C ILE A 90 -5.02 17.93 3.64
N LYS A 91 -4.23 18.74 4.35
CA LYS A 91 -3.73 20.03 3.82
C LYS A 91 -2.87 19.82 2.58
N PHE A 92 -1.95 18.86 2.60
CA PHE A 92 -1.09 18.52 1.46
C PHE A 92 -1.89 18.03 0.25
N ILE A 93 -2.86 17.14 0.46
CA ILE A 93 -3.73 16.63 -0.60
C ILE A 93 -4.51 17.79 -1.25
N LYS A 94 -5.07 18.70 -0.43
CA LYS A 94 -5.82 19.87 -0.92
C LYS A 94 -4.97 20.87 -1.69
N SER A 95 -3.71 21.05 -1.33
CA SER A 95 -2.82 22.01 -2.02
C SER A 95 -2.24 21.45 -3.32
N ASN A 96 -2.07 20.13 -3.41
CA ASN A 96 -1.32 19.49 -4.49
C ASN A 96 -2.21 18.80 -5.54
N ILE A 97 -3.44 18.41 -5.19
CA ILE A 97 -4.40 17.89 -6.16
C ILE A 97 -5.25 19.05 -6.67
N ARG A 98 -4.77 19.77 -7.68
CA ARG A 98 -5.69 20.43 -8.61
C ARG A 98 -6.33 19.31 -9.42
N ALA A 99 -7.59 18.98 -9.14
CA ALA A 99 -8.33 18.05 -9.96
C ALA A 99 -8.38 18.62 -11.39
N HIS A 100 -7.56 18.09 -12.30
CA HIS A 100 -7.76 18.33 -13.72
C HIS A 100 -9.09 17.68 -14.08
N LEU A 101 -10.07 18.51 -14.43
CA LEU A 101 -11.31 18.01 -15.01
C LEU A 101 -10.95 17.26 -16.30
N SER A 102 -11.42 16.02 -16.42
CA SER A 102 -11.30 15.29 -17.67
C SER A 102 -12.04 16.03 -18.78
N GLN A 103 -11.69 15.77 -20.04
CA GLN A 103 -12.37 16.38 -21.18
C GLN A 103 -13.89 16.20 -21.11
N ALA A 104 -14.36 15.00 -20.76
CA ALA A 104 -15.78 14.72 -20.55
C ALA A 104 -16.41 15.57 -19.42
N ALA A 105 -15.67 15.80 -18.32
CA ALA A 105 -16.13 16.65 -17.24
C ALA A 105 -16.16 18.14 -17.64
N LEU A 106 -15.23 18.59 -18.47
CA LEU A 106 -15.22 19.94 -19.04
C LEU A 106 -16.36 20.16 -20.04
N GLU A 107 -16.65 19.18 -20.89
CA GLU A 107 -17.77 19.22 -21.83
C GLU A 107 -19.11 19.29 -21.11
N THR A 108 -19.28 18.46 -20.08
CA THR A 108 -20.44 18.50 -19.17
C THR A 108 -20.60 19.90 -18.55
N LEU A 109 -19.50 20.48 -18.04
CA LEU A 109 -19.50 21.83 -17.45
C LEU A 109 -19.86 22.92 -18.48
N ALA A 110 -19.35 22.81 -19.72
CA ALA A 110 -19.63 23.74 -20.80
C ALA A 110 -21.11 23.70 -21.23
N ILE A 111 -21.68 22.50 -21.35
CA ILE A 111 -23.11 22.31 -21.66
C ILE A 111 -23.97 22.97 -20.59
N ILE A 112 -23.68 22.70 -19.30
CA ILE A 112 -24.41 23.30 -18.19
C ILE A 112 -24.30 24.82 -18.28
N SER A 113 -23.09 25.38 -18.37
CA SER A 113 -22.85 26.83 -18.28
C SER A 113 -23.53 27.65 -19.37
N TYR A 114 -23.64 27.12 -20.59
CA TYR A 114 -24.26 27.82 -21.72
C TYR A 114 -25.74 27.50 -21.91
N ARG A 115 -26.26 26.42 -21.33
CA ARG A 115 -27.66 26.02 -21.49
C ARG A 115 -28.49 26.13 -20.21
N GLN A 116 -28.03 26.86 -19.19
CA GLN A 116 -28.84 27.03 -17.98
C GLN A 116 -30.20 27.71 -18.30
N PRO A 117 -31.32 27.21 -17.74
CA PRO A 117 -31.46 26.05 -16.86
C PRO A 117 -31.60 24.72 -17.64
N VAL A 118 -30.78 23.72 -17.31
CA VAL A 118 -30.83 22.34 -17.85
C VAL A 118 -30.91 21.30 -16.74
N THR A 119 -31.60 20.19 -17.02
CA THR A 119 -31.80 19.06 -16.12
C THR A 119 -30.79 17.94 -16.38
N ARG A 120 -30.56 17.06 -15.40
CA ARG A 120 -29.54 16.00 -15.46
C ARG A 120 -29.72 15.04 -16.65
N THR A 121 -30.96 14.83 -17.11
CA THR A 121 -31.32 14.02 -18.28
C THR A 121 -30.90 14.66 -19.61
N GLN A 122 -30.66 15.97 -19.65
CA GLN A 122 -30.27 16.70 -20.87
C GLN A 122 -28.75 16.79 -21.05
N VAL A 123 -27.97 16.37 -20.06
CA VAL A 123 -26.50 16.43 -20.04
C VAL A 123 -25.87 15.04 -20.21
N ALA A 124 -26.67 13.97 -20.07
CA ALA A 124 -26.23 12.57 -20.13
C ALA A 124 -26.06 12.04 -21.56
#